data_AF-B8HKB4-F1
#
_entry.id   AF-B8HKB4-F1
#
_cell.length_a   1.000
_cell.length_b   1.000
_cell.length_c   1.000
_cell.angle_alpha   90.00
_cell.angle_beta   90.00
_cell.angle_gamma   90.00
#
_symmetry.space_group_name_H-M   'P 1'
#
loop_
_entity.id
_entity.type
_entity.pdbx_description
1 polymer ?
#
loop_
_entity_poly.entity_id
_entity_poly.type
_entity_poly.pdbx_seq_one_letter_code
_entity_poly.pdbx_strand_id
1 'polypeptide(L)' 'MYETAMYETKAALREEVHKLAEKAFHQQMISGYGDGEYRDEFQIVYEGKPRHFSLEYAHTFLVNLLKSRHGFER' A
#
# COMPACT_ATOMS: atom_id res chain seq x y z
N MET A 1 -1.33 -13.31 26.22
CA MET A 1 -0.68 -13.65 24.93
C MET A 1 -1.47 -13.08 23.74
N TYR A 2 -2.00 -11.86 23.83
CA TYR A 2 -2.85 -11.27 22.76
C TYR A 2 -2.12 -10.24 21.89
N GLU A 3 -1.01 -9.70 22.39
CA GLU A 3 -0.30 -8.58 21.76
C GLU A 3 0.59 -9.02 20.59
N THR A 4 1.18 -10.22 20.67
CA THR A 4 2.07 -10.77 19.64
C THR A 4 1.34 -11.07 18.34
N ALA A 5 0.15 -11.68 18.41
CA ALA A 5 -0.63 -12.05 17.23
C ALA A 5 -1.09 -10.82 16.42
N MET A 6 -1.47 -9.71 17.09
CA MET A 6 -1.84 -8.47 16.40
C MET A 6 -0.62 -7.81 15.74
N TYR A 7 0.55 -7.88 16.37
CA TYR A 7 1.78 -7.36 15.80
C TYR A 7 2.21 -8.15 14.55
N GLU A 8 2.16 -9.48 14.59
CA GLU A 8 2.46 -10.35 13.44
C GLU A 8 1.48 -10.08 12.28
N THR A 9 0.19 -9.88 12.58
CA THR A 9 -0.83 -9.57 11.57
C THR A 9 -0.56 -8.23 10.89
N LYS A 10 -0.15 -7.20 11.64
CA LYS A 10 0.19 -5.88 11.09
C LYS A 10 1.47 -5.90 10.26
N ALA A 11 2.48 -6.65 10.70
CA ALA A 11 3.72 -6.84 9.94
C ALA A 11 3.47 -7.54 8.61
N ALA A 12 2.63 -8.58 8.60
CA ALA A 12 2.22 -9.27 7.37
C ALA A 12 1.46 -8.34 6.41
N LEU A 13 0.45 -7.61 6.91
CA LEU A 13 -0.30 -6.65 6.10
C LEU A 13 0.61 -5.57 5.51
N ARG A 14 1.59 -5.10 6.27
CA ARG A 14 2.56 -4.12 5.80
C ARG A 14 3.45 -4.63 4.68
N GLU A 15 3.90 -5.87 4.78
CA GLU A 15 4.67 -6.51 3.71
C GLU A 15 3.83 -6.63 2.42
N GLU A 16 2.54 -6.98 2.55
CA GLU A 16 1.61 -7.00 1.42
C GLU A 16 1.43 -5.62 0.79
N VAL A 17 1.21 -4.58 1.59
CA VAL A 17 1.12 -3.19 1.12
C VAL A 17 2.40 -2.78 0.38
N HIS A 18 3.57 -3.12 0.91
CA HIS A 18 4.85 -2.82 0.27
C HIS A 18 4.99 -3.50 -1.09
N LYS A 19 4.64 -4.80 -1.19
CA LYS A 19 4.66 -5.55 -2.46
C LYS A 19 3.72 -4.94 -3.51
N LEU A 20 2.52 -4.52 -3.08
CA LEU A 20 1.56 -3.86 -3.97
C LEU A 20 2.06 -2.49 -4.43
N ALA A 21 2.66 -1.71 -3.53
CA ALA A 21 3.21 -0.38 -3.83
C ALA A 21 4.39 -0.48 -4.80
N GLU A 22 5.31 -1.43 -4.57
CA GLU A 22 6.41 -1.73 -5.48
C GLU A 22 5.89 -2.09 -6.88
N LYS A 23 4.86 -2.94 -6.97
CA LYS A 23 4.23 -3.28 -8.25
C LYS A 23 3.60 -2.06 -8.92
N ALA A 24 2.88 -1.23 -8.17
CA ALA A 24 2.27 0.00 -8.70
C ALA A 24 3.32 1.02 -9.16
N PHE A 25 4.45 1.12 -8.46
CA PHE A 25 5.57 1.98 -8.81
C PHE A 25 6.26 1.52 -10.09
N HIS A 26 6.56 0.22 -10.22
CA HIS A 26 7.10 -0.36 -11.47
C HIS A 26 6.16 -0.17 -12.67
N GLN A 27 4.85 -0.14 -12.44
CA GLN A 27 3.85 0.15 -13.47
C GLN A 27 3.64 1.66 -13.72
N GLN A 28 4.40 2.53 -13.05
CA GLN A 28 4.28 3.99 -13.13
C GLN A 28 2.89 4.52 -12.74
N MET A 29 2.16 3.79 -11.89
CA MET A 29 0.84 4.20 -11.38
C MET A 29 0.94 5.12 -10.16
N ILE A 30 2.03 5.00 -9.41
CA ILE A 30 2.41 5.87 -8.32
C ILE A 30 3.82 6.38 -8.58
N SER A 31 4.18 7.54 -8.03
CA SER A 31 5.49 8.17 -8.22
C SER A 31 6.49 7.86 -7.10
N GLY A 32 6.04 7.16 -6.06
CA GLY A 32 6.86 6.79 -4.91
C GLY A 32 6.01 6.21 -3.78
N TYR A 33 6.66 5.58 -2.81
CA TYR A 33 6.02 5.02 -1.63
C TYR A 33 7.03 4.87 -0.50
N GLY A 34 6.55 4.65 0.70
CA GLY A 34 7.39 4.36 1.85
C GLY A 34 6.58 4.21 3.13
N ASP A 35 7.31 4.04 4.20
CA ASP A 35 6.78 3.90 5.54
C ASP A 35 6.23 5.25 6.04
N GLY A 36 5.07 5.25 6.70
CA GLY A 36 4.57 6.43 7.40
C GLY A 36 5.32 6.69 8.71
N GLU A 37 5.06 7.84 9.33
CA GLU A 37 5.61 8.17 10.66
C GLU A 37 5.11 7.19 11.73
N TYR A 38 3.88 6.69 11.57
CA TYR A 38 3.27 5.73 12.48
C TYR A 38 3.37 4.29 11.94
N ARG A 39 3.46 3.34 12.88
CA ARG A 39 3.60 1.89 12.57
C ARG A 39 2.46 1.34 11.72
N ASP A 40 1.28 1.94 11.83
CA ASP A 40 0.06 1.53 11.13
C ASP A 40 -0.21 2.36 9.87
N GLU A 41 0.75 3.18 9.45
CA GLU A 41 0.64 4.04 8.28
C GLU A 41 1.62 3.69 7.17
N PHE A 42 1.20 4.00 5.96
CA PHE A 42 1.97 3.86 4.74
C PHE A 42 1.81 5.12 3.88
N GLN A 43 2.94 5.62 3.38
CA GLN A 43 2.98 6.76 2.49
C GLN A 43 2.95 6.29 1.04
N ILE A 44 2.07 6.88 0.23
CA ILE A 44 1.99 6.67 -1.21
C ILE A 44 2.01 8.04 -1.90
N VAL A 45 2.92 8.22 -2.86
CA VAL A 45 2.96 9.42 -3.72
C VAL A 45 2.12 9.14 -4.96
N TYR A 46 0.91 9.66 -4.99
CA TYR A 46 -0.05 9.48 -6.08
C TYR A 46 -0.36 10.84 -6.72
N GLU A 47 -0.28 10.92 -8.05
CA GLU A 47 -0.45 12.18 -8.80
C GLU A 47 0.52 13.28 -8.34
N GLY A 48 1.75 12.89 -7.98
CA GLY A 48 2.78 13.80 -7.48
C GLY A 48 2.54 14.33 -6.05
N LYS A 49 1.50 13.85 -5.36
CA LYS A 49 1.19 14.27 -3.98
C LYS A 49 1.43 13.13 -2.99
N PRO A 50 2.25 13.34 -1.94
CA PRO A 50 2.39 12.36 -0.86
C PRO A 50 1.08 12.29 -0.08
N ARG A 51 0.61 11.07 0.17
CA ARG A 51 -0.58 10.78 0.98
C ARG A 51 -0.24 9.69 1.99
N HIS A 52 -0.64 9.90 3.23
CA HIS A 52 -0.52 8.91 4.31
C HIS A 52 -1.85 8.20 4.48
N PHE A 53 -1.81 6.88 4.49
CA PHE A 53 -2.97 6.02 4.65
C PHE A 53 -2.71 5.01 5.75
N SER A 54 -3.76 4.55 6.44
CA SER A 54 -3.64 3.34 7.25
C SER A 54 -3.25 2.15 6.37
N LEU A 55 -2.58 1.14 6.93
CA LEU A 55 -2.17 -0.06 6.17
C LEU A 55 -3.35 -0.72 5.43
N GLU A 56 -4.51 -0.81 6.07
CA GLU A 56 -5.73 -1.41 5.50
C GLU A 56 -6.24 -0.61 4.30
N TYR A 57 -6.24 0.71 4.43
CA TYR A 57 -6.67 1.59 3.35
C TYR A 57 -5.65 1.61 2.21
N ALA A 58 -4.35 1.67 2.52
CA ALA A 58 -3.26 1.59 1.55
C ALA A 58 -3.35 0.30 0.73
N HIS A 59 -3.58 -0.83 1.39
CA HIS A 59 -3.78 -2.12 0.74
C HIS A 59 -4.95 -2.07 -0.25
N THR A 60 -6.13 -1.60 0.21
CA THR A 60 -7.34 -1.52 -0.60
C THR A 60 -7.16 -0.57 -1.79
N PHE A 61 -6.55 0.60 -1.56
CA PHE A 61 -6.22 1.58 -2.57
C PHE A 61 -5.33 0.98 -3.66
N LEU A 62 -4.22 0.33 -3.30
CA LEU A 62 -3.28 -0.24 -4.24
C LEU A 62 -3.86 -1.43 -5.02
N VAL A 63 -4.65 -2.30 -4.36
CA VAL A 63 -5.37 -3.38 -5.05
C VAL A 63 -6.31 -2.83 -6.10
N ASN A 64 -7.10 -1.82 -5.76
CA ASN A 64 -8.04 -1.19 -6.69
C ASN A 64 -7.29 -0.50 -7.83
N LEU A 65 -6.22 0.23 -7.52
CA LEU A 65 -5.37 0.90 -8.49
C LEU A 65 -4.82 -0.10 -9.52
N LEU A 66 -4.21 -1.19 -9.05
CA LEU A 66 -3.67 -2.24 -9.92
C LEU A 66 -4.75 -2.96 -10.75
N LYS A 67 -5.95 -3.16 -10.21
CA LYS A 67 -7.09 -3.72 -10.95
C LYS A 67 -7.57 -2.79 -12.05
N SER A 68 -7.65 -1.48 -11.79
CA SER A 68 -8.08 -0.49 -12.78
C SER A 68 -7.20 -0.49 -14.04
N ARG A 69 -5.91 -0.82 -13.93
CA ARG A 69 -5.02 -0.97 -15.09
C ARG A 69 -5.30 -2.21 -15.93
N HIS A 70 -5.72 -3.32 -15.31
CA HIS A 70 -6.09 -4.55 -16.04
C HIS A 70 -7.53 -4.50 -16.58
N GLY A 71 -8.31 -3.46 -16.26
CA GLY A 71 -9.68 -3.25 -16.74
C GLY A 71 -9.78 -2.59 -18.12
N PHE A 72 -8.65 -2.29 -18.78
CA PHE A 72 -8.60 -1.55 -20.04
C PHE A 72 -7.95 -2.36 -21.20
N GLU A 73 -8.10 -3.68 -21.17
CA GLU A 73 -7.90 -4.55 -22.35
C GLU A 73 -9.23 -5.20 -22.73
N ARG A 74 -10.12 -4.45 -23.39
CA ARG A 74 -11.20 -4.99 -24.24
C ARG A 74 -11.55 -4.00 -25.35
#